data_AF-L8FUR0-F1
#
_entry.id   AF-L8FUR0-F1
#
_cell.length_a   1.000
_cell.length_b   1.000
_cell.length_c   1.000
_cell.angle_alpha   90.00
_cell.angle_beta   90.00
_cell.angle_gamma   90.00
#
_symmetry.space_group_name_H-M   'P 1'
#
loop_
_entity.id
_entity.type
_entity.pdbx_description
1 polymer ?
#
loop_
_entity_poly.entity_id
_entity_poly.type
_entity_poly.pdbx_seq_one_letter_code
_entity_poly.pdbx_strand_id
1 'polypeptide(L)'
;MPTWEFIQLALGLTIPVLLLPHIVNTRIAHDYFGVNDIYAYELIRLWPDSAVTQTLLLLLVWVHGCVGLHFWLRLAPQYHRFAPALLALAIFVPVAALGGFYSGGRGMAQVIQDPALFSTIKTMTHWPSAKDFEALARYRTLVRAEYFILLGVVAGYLLLTYFGRLTGPKVPS
;
A
#
# COMPACT_ATOMS: atom_id res chain seq x y z
N MET A 1 -16.68 7.31 -19.10
CA MET A 1 -16.56 6.58 -17.82
C MET A 1 -17.02 7.50 -16.70
N PRO A 2 -17.95 7.09 -15.83
CA PRO A 2 -18.30 7.82 -14.62
C PRO A 2 -17.07 8.16 -13.77
N THR A 3 -17.05 9.36 -13.17
CA THR A 3 -15.89 9.86 -12.42
C THR A 3 -15.44 8.91 -11.30
N TRP A 4 -16.37 8.26 -10.60
CA TRP A 4 -16.06 7.35 -9.51
C TRP A 4 -15.35 6.07 -9.99
N GLU A 5 -15.72 5.54 -11.16
CA GLU A 5 -15.06 4.37 -11.74
C GLU A 5 -13.63 4.72 -12.10
N PHE A 6 -13.42 5.90 -12.70
CA PHE A 6 -12.08 6.39 -13.04
C PHE A 6 -11.21 6.55 -11.77
N ILE A 7 -11.75 7.14 -10.71
CA ILE A 7 -11.05 7.27 -9.42
C ILE A 7 -10.70 5.89 -8.86
N GLN A 8 -11.64 4.94 -8.85
CA GLN A 8 -11.40 3.60 -8.33
C GLN A 8 -10.30 2.88 -9.13
N LEU A 9 -10.31 3.02 -10.46
CA LEU A 9 -9.28 2.47 -11.34
C LEU A 9 -7.92 3.14 -11.09
N ALA A 10 -7.87 4.48 -11.04
CA ALA A 10 -6.64 5.22 -10.81
C ALA A 10 -6.02 4.88 -9.45
N LEU A 11 -6.83 4.82 -8.39
CA LEU A 11 -6.40 4.37 -7.06
C LEU A 11 -5.92 2.91 -7.10
N GLY A 12 -6.69 2.02 -7.73
CA GLY A 12 -6.35 0.60 -7.85
C GLY A 12 -5.01 0.36 -8.56
N LEU A 13 -4.68 1.17 -9.57
CA LEU A 13 -3.39 1.13 -10.26
C LEU A 13 -2.26 1.87 -9.52
N THR A 14 -2.58 2.82 -8.65
CA THR A 14 -1.57 3.55 -7.87
C THR A 14 -1.14 2.75 -6.63
N ILE A 15 -2.08 2.06 -5.97
CA ILE A 15 -1.86 1.31 -4.73
C ILE A 15 -0.66 0.34 -4.83
N PRO A 16 -0.52 -0.50 -5.88
CA PRO A 16 0.59 -1.45 -5.98
C PRO A 16 1.99 -0.81 -5.94
N VAL A 17 2.13 0.43 -6.44
CA VAL A 17 3.41 1.16 -6.45
C VAL A 17 3.95 1.35 -5.03
N LEU A 18 3.05 1.59 -4.07
CA LEU A 18 3.36 1.78 -2.66
C LEU A 18 3.27 0.47 -1.87
N LEU A 19 2.30 -0.38 -2.20
CA LEU A 19 1.99 -1.60 -1.46
C LEU A 19 3.03 -2.71 -1.68
N LEU A 20 3.52 -2.92 -2.92
CA LEU A 20 4.46 -4.01 -3.20
C LEU A 20 5.78 -3.88 -2.39
N PRO A 21 6.43 -2.70 -2.33
CA PRO A 21 7.59 -2.52 -1.45
C PRO A 21 7.27 -2.71 0.03
N HIS A 22 6.06 -2.35 0.47
CA HIS A 22 5.61 -2.58 1.85
C HIS A 22 5.51 -4.08 2.14
N ILE A 23 4.94 -4.87 1.23
CA ILE A 23 4.89 -6.35 1.33
C ILE A 23 6.30 -6.95 1.39
N VAL A 24 7.25 -6.43 0.59
CA VAL A 24 8.64 -6.89 0.66
C VAL A 24 9.25 -6.60 2.04
N ASN A 25 8.97 -5.42 2.58
CA ASN A 25 9.50 -4.98 3.85
C ASN A 25 8.91 -5.72 5.06
N THR A 26 7.70 -6.23 4.97
CA THR A 26 7.01 -6.96 6.05
C THR A 26 7.07 -8.46 5.79
N ARG A 27 6.21 -8.94 4.90
CA ARG A 27 5.97 -10.36 4.67
C ARG A 27 7.17 -11.10 4.09
N ILE A 28 7.87 -10.51 3.12
CA ILE A 28 9.07 -11.17 2.56
C ILE A 28 10.22 -11.15 3.56
N ALA A 29 10.38 -10.06 4.32
CA ALA A 29 11.35 -9.99 5.41
C ALA A 29 11.09 -11.09 6.46
N HIS A 30 9.83 -11.30 6.85
CA HIS A 30 9.43 -12.37 7.75
C HIS A 30 9.74 -13.75 7.18
N ASP A 31 9.15 -14.08 6.02
CA ASP A 31 9.17 -15.44 5.48
C ASP A 31 10.56 -15.89 4.99
N TYR A 32 11.37 -14.99 4.42
CA TYR A 32 12.64 -15.35 3.76
C TYR A 32 13.88 -14.94 4.53
N PHE A 33 13.77 -13.97 5.44
CA PHE A 33 14.91 -13.47 6.23
C PHE A 33 14.74 -13.72 7.73
N GLY A 34 13.64 -14.36 8.15
CA GLY A 34 13.40 -14.71 9.55
C GLY A 34 13.17 -13.51 10.46
N VAL A 35 12.84 -12.36 9.88
CA VAL A 35 12.60 -11.12 10.61
C VAL A 35 11.32 -11.26 11.42
N ASN A 36 11.40 -10.95 12.71
CA ASN A 36 10.22 -10.84 13.54
C ASN A 36 9.68 -9.40 13.45
N ASP A 37 8.74 -9.19 12.54
CA ASP A 37 8.13 -7.93 12.11
C ASP A 37 7.07 -7.40 13.08
N ILE A 38 7.35 -7.47 14.39
CA ILE A 38 6.52 -6.85 15.42
C ILE A 38 6.37 -5.35 15.18
N TYR A 39 5.30 -4.76 15.71
CA TYR A 39 4.97 -3.36 15.47
C TYR A 39 6.14 -2.38 15.78
N ALA A 40 6.94 -2.66 16.81
CA ALA A 40 8.13 -1.86 17.12
C ALA A 40 9.18 -1.85 15.99
N TYR A 41 9.43 -3.00 15.35
CA TYR A 41 10.32 -3.12 14.20
C TYR A 41 9.82 -2.25 13.04
N GLU A 42 8.53 -2.34 12.72
CA GLU A 42 7.93 -1.56 11.64
C GLU A 42 7.98 -0.06 11.93
N LEU A 43 7.70 0.37 13.16
CA LEU A 43 7.80 1.77 13.56
C LEU A 43 9.21 2.33 13.41
N ILE A 44 10.24 1.59 13.84
CA ILE A 44 11.65 1.98 13.69
C ILE A 44 12.03 2.13 12.22
N ARG A 45 11.51 1.26 11.35
CA ARG A 45 11.83 1.27 9.92
C ARG A 45 11.10 2.33 9.13
N LEU A 46 9.89 2.67 9.56
CA LEU A 46 9.05 3.62 8.84
C LEU A 46 9.26 5.06 9.32
N TRP A 47 9.57 5.26 10.61
CA TRP A 47 9.66 6.58 11.20
C TRP A 47 11.11 7.12 11.28
N PRO A 48 11.37 8.37 10.89
CA PRO A 48 10.47 9.32 10.23
C PRO A 48 10.46 9.20 8.70
N ASP A 49 11.48 8.58 8.12
CA ASP A 49 11.83 8.73 6.70
C ASP A 49 10.75 8.23 5.73
N SER A 50 10.02 7.17 6.10
CA SER A 50 8.93 6.60 5.29
C SER A 50 7.55 6.94 5.84
N ALA A 51 7.44 7.82 6.83
CA ALA A 51 6.17 8.13 7.50
C ALA A 51 5.14 8.70 6.53
N VAL A 52 5.56 9.57 5.61
CA VAL A 52 4.70 10.14 4.56
C VAL A 52 4.22 9.04 3.61
N THR A 53 5.13 8.20 3.11
CA THR A 53 4.79 7.12 2.18
C THR A 53 3.83 6.11 2.81
N GLN A 54 4.05 5.73 4.07
CA GLN A 54 3.15 4.84 4.80
C GLN A 54 1.77 5.47 5.02
N THR A 55 1.73 6.75 5.39
CA THR A 55 0.48 7.50 5.55
C THR A 55 -0.32 7.54 4.24
N LEU A 56 0.35 7.83 3.13
CA LEU A 56 -0.27 7.83 1.81
C LEU A 56 -0.79 6.44 1.42
N LEU A 57 0.00 5.39 1.64
CA LEU A 57 -0.43 4.01 1.37
C LEU A 57 -1.70 3.66 2.15
N LEU A 58 -1.70 3.94 3.46
CA LEU A 58 -2.86 3.69 4.33
C LEU A 58 -4.11 4.39 3.80
N LEU A 59 -4.01 5.70 3.52
CA LEU A 59 -5.15 6.50 3.06
C LEU A 59 -5.64 6.06 1.68
N LEU A 60 -4.74 5.76 0.74
CA LEU A 60 -5.13 5.33 -0.60
C LEU A 60 -5.88 4.00 -0.57
N VAL A 61 -5.34 3.00 0.16
CA VAL A 61 -6.00 1.69 0.32
C VAL A 61 -7.33 1.83 1.04
N TRP A 62 -7.39 2.64 2.11
CA TRP A 62 -8.61 2.85 2.89
C TRP A 62 -9.71 3.55 2.07
N VAL A 63 -9.37 4.63 1.36
CA VAL A 63 -10.32 5.35 0.49
C VAL A 63 -10.79 4.44 -0.64
N HIS A 64 -9.88 3.70 -1.29
CA HIS A 64 -10.24 2.72 -2.32
C HIS A 64 -11.22 1.67 -1.80
N GLY A 65 -10.99 1.14 -0.59
CA GLY A 65 -11.90 0.21 0.07
C GLY A 65 -13.26 0.84 0.39
N CYS A 66 -13.27 2.05 0.95
CA CYS A 66 -14.51 2.77 1.29
C CYS A 66 -15.36 3.09 0.06
N VAL A 67 -14.74 3.60 -1.02
CA VAL A 67 -15.41 3.88 -2.29
C VAL A 67 -15.95 2.57 -2.89
N GLY A 68 -15.13 1.52 -2.96
CA GLY A 68 -15.55 0.21 -3.48
C GLY A 68 -16.77 -0.35 -2.73
N LEU A 69 -16.73 -0.36 -1.39
CA LEU A 69 -17.83 -0.81 -0.54
C LEU A 69 -19.08 0.06 -0.72
N HIS A 70 -18.94 1.39 -0.76
CA HIS A 70 -20.06 2.30 -0.97
C HIS A 70 -20.76 2.02 -2.29
N PHE A 71 -20.01 1.97 -3.40
CA PHE A 71 -20.59 1.77 -4.73
C PHE A 71 -21.13 0.35 -4.94
N TRP A 72 -20.60 -0.64 -4.23
CA TRP A 72 -21.14 -2.00 -4.22
C TRP A 72 -22.47 -2.10 -3.44
N LEU A 73 -22.54 -1.50 -2.25
CA LEU A 73 -23.65 -1.71 -1.32
C LEU A 73 -24.74 -0.63 -1.40
N ARG A 74 -24.55 0.48 -2.12
CA ARG A 74 -25.50 1.61 -2.18
C ARG A 74 -26.93 1.26 -2.61
N LEU A 75 -27.15 0.11 -3.25
CA LEU A 75 -28.50 -0.33 -3.66
C LEU A 75 -29.17 -1.20 -2.59
N ALA A 76 -28.44 -1.64 -1.57
CA ALA A 76 -28.97 -2.45 -0.49
C ALA A 76 -29.68 -1.56 0.56
N PRO A 77 -30.95 -1.81 0.90
CA PRO A 77 -31.69 -1.01 1.89
C PRO A 77 -30.99 -0.91 3.26
N GLN A 78 -30.33 -1.99 3.69
CA GLN A 78 -29.57 -2.07 4.93
C GLN A 78 -28.38 -1.11 4.92
N TYR A 79 -27.75 -0.87 3.76
CA TYR A 79 -26.62 0.05 3.65
C TYR A 79 -27.02 1.47 4.03
N HIS A 80 -28.17 1.95 3.55
CA HIS A 80 -28.65 3.29 3.90
C HIS A 80 -28.88 3.47 5.39
N ARG A 81 -29.34 2.42 6.09
CA ARG A 81 -29.53 2.42 7.54
C ARG A 81 -28.21 2.57 8.30
N PHE A 82 -27.15 1.91 7.83
CA PHE A 82 -25.83 1.93 8.49
C PHE A 82 -24.86 2.97 7.92
N ALA A 83 -25.19 3.64 6.83
CA ALA A 83 -24.31 4.58 6.14
C ALA A 83 -23.73 5.67 7.06
N PRO A 84 -24.49 6.29 7.99
CA PRO A 84 -23.92 7.25 8.93
C PRO A 84 -22.84 6.65 9.85
N ALA A 85 -23.06 5.43 10.35
CA ALA A 85 -22.09 4.74 11.20
C ALA A 85 -20.84 4.30 10.40
N LEU A 86 -21.04 3.81 9.18
CA LEU A 86 -19.94 3.47 8.28
C LEU A 86 -19.11 4.69 7.89
N LEU A 87 -19.75 5.85 7.69
CA LEU A 87 -19.06 7.11 7.44
C LEU A 87 -18.23 7.55 8.65
N ALA A 88 -18.78 7.42 9.87
CA ALA A 88 -18.02 7.69 11.09
C ALA A 88 -16.79 6.77 11.17
N LEU A 89 -16.93 5.47 10.92
CA LEU A 89 -15.80 4.54 10.87
C LEU A 89 -14.78 4.91 9.79
N ALA A 90 -15.26 5.28 8.60
CA ALA A 90 -14.40 5.68 7.48
C ALA A 90 -13.51 6.88 7.83
N ILE A 91 -13.93 7.76 8.75
CA ILE A 91 -13.17 8.93 9.20
C ILE A 91 -12.35 8.61 10.45
N PHE A 92 -12.95 8.05 11.50
CA PHE A 92 -12.30 7.90 12.80
C PHE A 92 -11.21 6.83 12.81
N VAL A 93 -11.38 5.74 12.05
CA VAL A 93 -10.37 4.67 11.98
C VAL A 93 -9.03 5.16 11.44
N PRO A 94 -8.94 5.80 10.27
CA PRO A 94 -7.65 6.30 9.77
C PRO A 94 -7.07 7.40 10.67
N VAL A 95 -7.89 8.27 11.27
CA VAL A 95 -7.41 9.29 12.21
C VAL A 95 -6.77 8.65 13.45
N ALA A 96 -7.43 7.66 14.06
CA ALA A 96 -6.88 6.93 15.20
C ALA A 96 -5.59 6.16 14.84
N ALA A 97 -5.58 5.49 13.68
CA ALA A 97 -4.41 4.76 13.18
C ALA A 97 -3.21 5.69 12.96
N LEU A 98 -3.42 6.85 12.34
CA LEU A 98 -2.36 7.85 12.12
C LEU A 98 -1.86 8.46 13.44
N GLY A 99 -2.76 8.72 14.40
CA GLY A 99 -2.38 9.16 15.74
C GLY A 99 -1.50 8.13 16.47
N GLY A 100 -1.88 6.85 16.41
CA GLY A 100 -1.08 5.75 16.96
C GLY A 100 0.27 5.58 16.27
N PHE A 101 0.31 5.69 14.94
CA PHE A 101 1.56 5.63 14.15
C PHE A 101 2.51 6.79 14.48
N TYR A 102 1.98 8.03 14.57
CA TYR A 102 2.75 9.20 14.96
C TYR A 102 3.33 9.06 16.37
N SER A 103 2.47 8.75 17.35
CA SER A 103 2.88 8.61 18.75
C SER A 103 3.89 7.47 18.92
N GLY A 104 3.62 6.30 18.34
CA GLY A 104 4.52 5.15 18.39
C GLY A 104 5.86 5.40 17.69
N GLY A 105 5.83 6.01 16.49
CA GLY A 105 7.05 6.33 15.73
C GLY A 105 7.95 7.31 16.49
N ARG A 106 7.37 8.36 17.09
CA ARG A 106 8.09 9.29 17.96
C ARG A 106 8.68 8.60 19.19
N GLY A 107 7.94 7.68 19.82
CA GLY A 107 8.44 6.88 20.94
C GLY A 107 9.63 6.01 20.54
N MET A 108 9.53 5.30 19.41
CA MET A 108 10.63 4.46 18.91
C MET A 108 11.86 5.28 18.48
N ALA A 109 11.68 6.50 17.98
CA ALA A 109 12.79 7.39 17.69
C ALA A 109 13.65 7.71 18.92
N GLN A 110 13.05 7.76 20.11
CA GLN A 110 13.79 7.91 21.36
C GLN A 110 14.50 6.61 21.76
N VAL A 111 13.85 5.46 21.55
CA VAL A 111 14.41 4.14 21.87
C VAL A 111 15.68 3.84 21.05
N ILE A 112 15.73 4.25 19.77
CA ILE A 112 16.92 4.03 18.92
C ILE A 112 18.14 4.82 19.44
N GLN A 113 17.94 5.91 20.19
CA GLN A 113 19.03 6.71 20.76
C GLN A 113 19.69 6.04 21.97
N ASP A 114 19.02 5.05 22.59
CA ASP A 114 19.58 4.23 23.65
C ASP A 114 20.16 2.93 23.04
N PRO A 115 21.50 2.74 23.05
CA PRO A 115 22.13 1.58 22.45
C PRO A 115 21.71 0.25 23.09
N ALA A 116 21.42 0.22 24.39
CA ALA A 116 21.05 -0.99 25.11
C ALA A 116 19.61 -1.42 24.75
N LEU A 117 18.68 -0.46 24.71
CA LEU A 117 17.32 -0.73 24.29
C LEU A 117 17.27 -1.11 22.81
N PHE A 118 18.00 -0.41 21.94
CA PHE A 118 18.01 -0.74 20.52
C PHE A 118 18.62 -2.12 20.25
N SER A 119 19.68 -2.50 20.97
CA SER A 119 20.25 -3.86 20.89
C SER A 119 19.25 -4.94 21.30
N THR A 120 18.46 -4.67 22.34
CA THR A 120 17.38 -5.57 22.79
C THR A 120 16.35 -5.76 21.68
N ILE A 121 15.89 -4.67 21.06
CA ILE A 121 14.96 -4.75 19.92
C ILE A 121 15.58 -5.53 18.77
N LYS A 122 16.84 -5.24 18.41
CA LYS A 122 17.49 -5.95 17.30
C LYS A 122 17.52 -7.47 17.52
N THR A 123 17.72 -7.89 18.76
CA THR A 123 17.72 -9.31 19.15
C THR A 123 16.31 -9.88 19.02
N MET A 124 15.30 -9.20 19.56
CA MET A 124 13.89 -9.64 19.51
C MET A 124 13.31 -9.71 18.10
N THR A 125 13.76 -8.82 17.21
CA THR A 125 13.22 -8.71 15.85
C THR A 125 14.00 -9.52 14.83
N HIS A 126 15.08 -10.21 15.24
CA HIS A 126 16.09 -10.78 14.34
C HIS A 126 16.49 -9.77 13.26
N TRP A 127 17.03 -8.63 13.73
CA TRP A 127 17.30 -7.50 12.85
C TRP A 127 18.10 -7.90 11.61
N PRO A 128 17.65 -7.53 10.40
CA PRO A 128 18.32 -7.91 9.16
C PRO A 128 19.80 -7.51 9.14
N SER A 129 20.65 -8.37 8.61
CA SER A 129 22.04 -8.02 8.35
C SER A 129 22.14 -7.00 7.20
N ALA A 130 23.32 -6.41 7.00
CA ALA A 130 23.56 -5.51 5.87
C ALA A 130 23.27 -6.19 4.51
N LYS A 131 23.61 -7.47 4.39
CA LYS A 131 23.34 -8.30 3.21
C LYS A 131 21.84 -8.51 3.00
N ASP A 132 21.09 -8.75 4.09
CA ASP A 132 19.64 -8.91 4.02
C ASP A 132 18.96 -7.60 3.61
N PHE A 133 19.43 -6.46 4.12
CA PHE A 133 18.95 -5.15 3.68
C PHE A 133 19.21 -4.88 2.20
N GLU A 134 20.38 -5.26 1.69
CA GLU A 134 20.69 -5.15 0.26
C GLU A 134 19.74 -6.02 -0.59
N ALA A 135 19.50 -7.27 -0.17
CA ALA A 135 18.57 -8.17 -0.85
C ALA A 135 17.13 -7.63 -0.83
N LEU A 136 16.64 -7.17 0.33
CA LEU A 136 15.33 -6.52 0.45
C LEU A 136 15.22 -5.27 -0.42
N ALA A 137 16.28 -4.44 -0.49
CA ALA A 137 16.32 -3.29 -1.37
C ALA A 137 16.19 -3.68 -2.85
N ARG A 138 16.92 -4.72 -3.27
CA ARG A 138 16.81 -5.28 -4.63
C ARG A 138 15.40 -5.79 -4.91
N TYR A 139 14.80 -6.55 -3.99
CA TYR A 139 13.43 -7.06 -4.16
C TYR A 139 12.42 -5.92 -4.32
N ARG A 140 12.52 -4.84 -3.54
CA ARG A 140 11.65 -3.66 -3.70
C ARG A 140 11.75 -3.04 -5.09
N THR A 141 12.96 -2.97 -5.65
CA THR A 141 13.17 -2.43 -7.01
C THR A 141 12.61 -3.37 -8.06
N LEU A 142 12.83 -4.68 -7.92
CA LEU A 142 12.34 -5.69 -8.85
C LEU A 142 10.82 -5.72 -8.92
N VAL A 143 10.13 -5.80 -7.77
CA VAL A 143 8.65 -5.86 -7.77
C VAL A 143 8.01 -4.59 -8.36
N ARG A 144 8.64 -3.42 -8.18
CA ARG A 144 8.20 -2.18 -8.83
C ARG A 144 8.43 -2.21 -10.33
N ALA A 145 9.61 -2.65 -10.77
CA ALA A 145 9.94 -2.74 -12.18
C ALA A 145 9.01 -3.72 -12.91
N GLU A 146 8.81 -4.92 -12.33
CA GLU A 146 7.87 -5.93 -12.84
C GLU A 146 6.45 -5.37 -12.95
N TYR A 147 5.99 -4.64 -11.94
CA TYR A 147 4.69 -3.99 -11.98
C TYR A 147 4.57 -2.99 -13.14
N PHE A 148 5.55 -2.10 -13.34
CA PHE A 148 5.53 -1.13 -14.43
C PHE A 148 5.69 -1.78 -15.82
N ILE A 149 6.48 -2.84 -15.93
CA ILE A 149 6.61 -3.62 -17.16
C ILE A 149 5.25 -4.24 -17.52
N LEU A 150 4.59 -4.91 -16.56
CA LEU A 150 3.27 -5.49 -16.77
C LEU A 150 2.25 -4.43 -17.19
N LEU A 151 2.22 -3.30 -16.49
CA LEU A 151 1.32 -2.19 -16.82
C LEU A 151 1.59 -1.66 -18.24
N GLY A 152 2.86 -1.50 -18.62
CA GLY A 152 3.27 -1.08 -19.96
C GLY A 152 2.87 -2.07 -21.05
N VAL A 153 3.04 -3.38 -20.81
CA VAL A 153 2.62 -4.45 -21.74
C VAL A 153 1.12 -4.41 -21.96
N VAL A 154 0.33 -4.32 -20.87
CA VAL A 154 -1.13 -4.25 -20.95
C VAL A 154 -1.58 -2.99 -21.69
N ALA A 155 -1.03 -1.83 -21.34
CA ALA A 155 -1.35 -0.57 -22.00
C ALA A 155 -0.99 -0.60 -23.50
N GLY A 156 0.20 -1.13 -23.84
CA GLY A 156 0.63 -1.29 -25.22
C GLY A 156 -0.30 -2.20 -26.02
N TYR A 157 -0.68 -3.35 -25.46
CA TYR A 157 -1.67 -4.25 -26.08
C TYR A 157 -3.01 -3.55 -26.32
N LEU A 158 -3.54 -2.84 -25.33
CA LEU A 158 -4.80 -2.09 -25.46
C LEU A 158 -4.72 -1.01 -26.54
N LEU A 159 -3.61 -0.27 -26.62
CA LEU A 159 -3.41 0.73 -27.67
C LEU A 159 -3.34 0.08 -29.06
N LEU A 160 -2.58 -1.01 -29.22
CA LEU A 160 -2.50 -1.74 -30.49
C LEU A 160 -3.87 -2.24 -30.95
N THR A 161 -4.66 -2.81 -30.04
CA THR A 161 -6.02 -3.27 -30.37
C THR A 161 -6.97 -2.13 -30.70
N TYR A 162 -6.85 -0.99 -30.00
CA TYR A 162 -7.65 0.20 -30.28
C TYR A 162 -7.35 0.77 -31.66
N PHE A 163 -6.06 0.96 -32.00
CA PHE A 163 -5.66 1.45 -33.31
C PHE A 163 -5.99 0.48 -34.44
N GLY A 164 -5.80 -0.83 -34.24
CA GLY A 164 -6.20 -1.84 -35.22
C GLY A 164 -7.70 -1.84 -35.55
N ARG A 165 -8.55 -1.51 -34.58
CA ARG A 165 -10.00 -1.34 -34.81
C ARG A 165 -10.33 -0.06 -35.58
N LEU A 166 -9.57 1.01 -35.39
CA LEU A 166 -9.75 2.27 -36.11
C LEU A 166 -9.29 2.20 -37.56
N THR A 167 -8.26 1.40 -37.85
CA THR A 167 -7.69 1.23 -39.20
C THR A 167 -8.24 0.02 -39.96
N GLY A 168 -9.08 -0.81 -39.33
CA GLY A 168 -9.72 -1.95 -39.97
C GLY A 168 -10.72 -1.54 -41.08
N PRO A 169 -10.91 -2.38 -42.12
CA PRO A 169 -11.83 -2.08 -43.21
C PRO A 169 -13.26 -1.92 -42.67
N LYS A 170 -13.89 -0.79 -42.97
CA LYS A 170 -15.32 -0.57 -42.68
C LYS A 170 -16.14 -1.49 -43.58
N VAL A 171 -16.88 -2.43 -42.99
CA VAL A 171 -17.84 -3.26 -43.72
C VAL A 171 -18.90 -2.33 -44.32
N PRO A 172 -19.06 -2.28 -45.66
CA PRO A 172 -20.11 -1.47 -46.26
C PRO A 172 -21.47 -2.06 -45.88
N SER A 173 -22.36 -1.18 -45.37
CA SER A 173 -23.77 -1.46 -45.07
C SER A 173 -24.59 -1.62 -46.34
#